data_AF-A0A2A2RZ18-F1
#
_entry.id   AF-A0A2A2RZ18-F1
#
_cell.length_a   1.000
_cell.length_b   1.000
_cell.length_c   1.000
_cell.angle_alpha   90.00
_cell.angle_beta   90.00
_cell.angle_gamma   90.00
#
_symmetry.space_group_name_H-M   'P 1'
#
loop_
_entity.id
_entity.type
_entity.pdbx_description
1 polymer ?
#
loop_
_entity_poly.entity_id
_entity_poly.type
_entity_poly.pdbx_seq_one_letter_code
_entity_poly.pdbx_strand_id
1 'polypeptide(L)' 'MSRQFNELKAAELYCSTCRTCGPVREKTLSTSGDPVIELLCARCRTVVGRHTTTEDKSLGGKLARLAGRLFPRTK' A
#
# COMPACT_ATOMS: atom_id res chain seq x y z
N MET A 1 -4.62 15.94 -20.77
CA MET A 1 -4.48 16.28 -19.34
C MET A 1 -4.85 15.08 -18.49
N SER A 2 -3.94 14.11 -18.37
CA SER A 2 -4.16 12.86 -17.63
C SER A 2 -3.10 12.69 -16.54
N ARG A 3 -3.25 13.47 -15.45
CA ARG A 3 -2.71 13.11 -14.13
C ARG A 3 -3.90 12.90 -13.21
N GLN A 4 -4.66 11.84 -13.47
CA GLN A 4 -5.68 11.40 -12.52
C GLN A 4 -4.95 10.69 -11.39
N PHE A 5 -4.82 11.38 -10.27
CA PHE A 5 -4.44 10.93 -8.93
C PHE A 5 -3.45 9.76 -8.90
N ASN A 6 -2.15 10.06 -8.86
CA ASN A 6 -1.15 9.07 -8.46
C ASN A 6 -1.44 8.68 -7.00
N GLU A 7 -2.05 7.51 -6.80
CA GLU A 7 -2.38 6.90 -5.51
C GLU A 7 -3.27 7.76 -4.59
N LEU A 8 -4.55 7.37 -4.48
CA LEU A 8 -5.40 7.82 -3.38
C LEU A 8 -4.83 7.26 -2.06
N LYS A 9 -3.95 8.02 -1.41
CA LYS A 9 -3.49 7.75 -0.05
C LYS A 9 -4.50 8.32 0.93
N ALA A 10 -4.77 7.61 2.03
CA ALA A 10 -5.76 8.02 3.01
C ALA A 10 -5.40 9.41 3.58
N ALA A 11 -6.11 10.44 3.15
CA ALA A 11 -5.82 11.81 3.53
C ALA A 11 -6.25 12.12 4.97
N GLU A 12 -7.32 11.48 5.45
CA GLU A 12 -7.88 11.72 6.78
C GLU A 12 -8.43 10.44 7.42
N LEU A 13 -8.13 10.21 8.69
CA LEU A 13 -8.70 9.13 9.50
C LEU A 13 -9.21 9.67 10.83
N TYR A 14 -10.22 9.00 11.38
CA TYR A 14 -10.70 9.28 12.73
C TYR A 14 -9.71 8.76 13.77
N CYS A 15 -9.38 9.62 14.72
CA CYS A 15 -8.56 9.26 15.86
C CYS A 15 -9.43 9.09 17.11
N SER A 16 -9.41 7.92 17.73
CA SER A 16 -10.19 7.62 18.94
C SER A 16 -9.74 8.40 20.18
N THR A 17 -8.46 8.78 20.26
CA THR A 17 -7.92 9.58 21.38
C THR A 17 -8.19 11.07 21.21
N CYS A 18 -8.00 11.63 20.01
CA CYS A 18 -8.35 13.04 19.73
C CYS A 18 -9.85 13.26 19.49
N ARG A 19 -10.61 12.19 19.23
CA ARG A 19 -12.04 12.19 18.85
C ARG A 19 -12.35 13.06 17.65
N THR A 20 -11.40 13.20 16.73
CA THR A 20 -11.52 14.04 15.54
C THR A 20 -10.99 13.31 14.31
N CYS A 21 -11.64 13.53 13.16
CA CYS A 21 -11.06 13.21 11.86
C CYS A 21 -9.99 14.23 11.50
N GLY A 22 -8.90 13.79 10.91
CA GLY A 22 -7.86 14.69 10.45
C GLY A 22 -6.69 13.98 9.79
N PRO A 23 -5.68 14.74 9.37
CA PRO A 23 -4.57 14.21 8.60
C PRO A 23 -3.73 13.20 9.39
N VAL A 24 -3.16 12.27 8.65
CA VAL A 24 -2.43 11.12 9.18
C VAL A 24 -0.99 11.16 8.70
N ARG A 25 -0.05 10.73 9.55
CA ARG A 25 1.37 10.58 9.23
C ARG A 25 1.70 9.12 9.02
N GLU A 26 2.42 8.84 7.95
CA GLU A 26 2.90 7.48 7.65
C GLU A 26 4.23 7.22 8.33
N LYS A 27 4.36 6.05 8.97
CA LYS A 27 5.61 5.56 9.51
C LYS A 27 5.85 4.14 8.99
N THR A 28 6.85 4.00 8.14
CA THR A 28 7.28 2.70 7.65
C THR A 28 8.07 1.98 8.74
N LEU A 29 7.64 0.78 9.08
CA LEU A 29 8.35 -0.12 9.98
C LEU A 29 8.85 -1.32 9.16
N SER A 30 10.17 -1.49 9.14
CA SER A 30 10.81 -2.69 8.59
C SER A 30 11.48 -3.44 9.74
N THR A 31 11.01 -4.64 10.05
CA THR A 31 11.51 -5.47 11.16
C THR A 31 11.91 -6.86 10.68
N SER A 32 12.36 -6.98 9.42
CA SER A 32 12.72 -8.25 8.75
C SER A 32 11.50 -8.95 8.15
N GLY A 33 10.96 -8.40 7.06
CA GLY A 33 9.77 -8.91 6.36
C GLY A 33 9.19 -7.86 5.41
N ASP A 34 7.93 -8.04 5.01
CA ASP A 34 7.21 -7.08 4.18
C ASP A 34 7.08 -5.71 4.89
N PRO A 35 7.26 -4.59 4.18
CA PRO A 35 7.16 -3.27 4.77
C PRO A 35 5.73 -3.02 5.27
N VAL A 36 5.60 -2.75 6.57
CA VAL A 36 4.34 -2.35 7.18
C VAL A 36 4.34 -0.83 7.32
N ILE A 37 3.28 -0.19 6.83
CA ILE A 37 3.07 1.25 7.00
C ILE A 37 2.07 1.43 8.15
N GLU A 38 2.54 2.02 9.25
CA GLU A 38 1.68 2.47 10.33
C GLU A 38 1.16 3.88 10.02
N LEU A 39 -0.15 4.04 10.17
CA LEU A 39 -0.84 5.31 10.02
C LEU A 39 -1.03 5.91 11.41
N LEU A 40 -0.37 7.03 11.68
CA LEU A 40 -0.34 7.72 12.97
C LEU A 40 -1.13 9.03 12.91
N CYS A 41 -1.95 9.32 13.91
CA CYS A 41 -2.61 10.63 14.00
C CYS A 41 -1.59 11.78 14.02
N ALA A 42 -1.79 12.83 13.21
CA ALA A 42 -0.87 13.97 13.16
C ALA A 42 -0.73 14.73 14.50
N ARG A 43 -1.73 14.65 15.37
CA ARG A 43 -1.76 15.34 16.67
C ARG A 43 -1.12 14.51 17.79
N CYS A 44 -1.70 13.36 18.10
CA CYS A 44 -1.32 12.54 19.25
C CYS A 44 -0.39 11.36 18.91
N ARG A 45 -0.11 11.12 17.62
CA ARG A 45 0.72 10.01 17.12
C ARG A 45 0.22 8.61 17.49
N THR A 46 -1.02 8.45 17.95
CA THR A 46 -1.59 7.11 18.11
C THR A 46 -1.79 6.45 16.76
N VAL A 47 -1.54 5.14 16.71
CA VAL A 47 -1.81 4.31 15.54
C VAL A 47 -3.31 4.30 15.27
N VAL A 48 -3.73 4.84 14.13
CA VAL A 48 -5.13 4.86 13.66
C VAL A 48 -5.38 3.81 12.57
N GLY A 49 -4.32 3.24 11.99
CA GLY A 49 -4.43 2.17 11.01
C GLY A 49 -3.08 1.56 10.66
N ARG A 50 -3.12 0.45 9.92
CA ARG A 50 -1.94 -0.23 9.38
C ARG A 50 -2.29 -0.81 8.02
N HIS A 51 -1.37 -0.74 7.06
CA HIS A 51 -1.47 -1.53 5.83
C HIS A 51 -0.11 -2.10 5.46
N THR A 52 -0.15 -3.30 4.89
CA THR A 52 1.02 -4.02 4.39
C THR A 52 1.18 -3.71 2.92
N THR A 53 2.33 -3.17 2.52
CA THR A 53 2.63 -3.01 1.11
C THR A 53 3.17 -4.35 0.62
N THR A 54 2.27 -5.25 0.22
CA THR A 54 2.68 -6.38 -0.62
C THR A 54 3.07 -5.80 -1.96
N GLU A 55 4.36 -5.60 -2.20
CA GLU A 55 4.85 -5.43 -3.57
C GLU A 55 4.37 -6.66 -4.34
N ASP A 56 3.35 -6.51 -5.18
CA ASP A 56 2.81 -7.56 -6.04
C ASP A 56 3.85 -7.98 -7.10
N LYS A 57 4.92 -8.64 -6.67
CA LYS A 57 5.82 -9.40 -7.55
C LYS A 57 5.09 -10.58 -8.20
N SER A 58 3.89 -10.91 -7.71
CA SER A 58 3.07 -12.05 -8.14
C SER A 58 2.21 -11.82 -9.38
N LEU A 59 1.93 -10.58 -9.81
CA LEU A 59 1.12 -10.37 -11.03
C LEU A 59 1.97 -10.41 -12.31
N GLY A 60 3.25 -10.00 -12.25
CA GLY A 60 4.18 -10.15 -13.38
C GLY A 60 4.55 -11.61 -13.66
N GLY A 61 4.83 -12.38 -12.61
CA GLY A 61 5.30 -13.77 -12.75
C GLY A 61 4.22 -14.78 -13.17
N LYS A 62 2.97 -14.60 -12.71
CA LYS A 62 1.86 -15.51 -13.06
C LYS A 62 1.36 -15.27 -14.49
N LEU A 63 1.33 -14.02 -14.95
CA LEU A 63 1.00 -13.69 -16.35
C LEU A 63 2.09 -14.15 -17.32
N ALA A 64 3.38 -13.99 -16.97
CA ALA A 64 4.49 -14.51 -17.78
C ALA A 64 4.43 -16.03 -17.97
N ARG A 65 4.05 -16.80 -16.93
CA ARG A 65 3.88 -18.26 -17.01
C ARG A 65 2.66 -18.72 -17.79
N LEU A 66 1.64 -17.88 -17.93
CA LEU A 66 0.47 -18.17 -18.78
C LEU A 66 0.76 -17.84 -20.25
N ALA A 67 1.46 -16.73 -20.52
CA ALA A 67 1.89 -16.36 -21.86
C ALA A 67 2.81 -17.41 -22.50
N GLY A 68 3.74 -18.01 -21.73
CA GLY A 68 4.63 -19.07 -22.21
C GLY A 68 3.93 -20.41 -22.54
N ARG A 69 2.70 -20.63 -22.06
CA ARG A 69 1.90 -21.82 -22.40
C ARG A 69 1.01 -21.62 -23.62
N LEU A 70 0.58 -20.38 -23.86
CA LEU A 70 -0.30 -20.02 -24.98
C LEU A 70 0.45 -19.86 -26.30
N PHE A 71 1.76 -19.57 -26.27
CA PHE A 71 2.61 -19.48 -27.45
C PHE A 71 3.87 -20.35 -27.31
N PRO A 72 3.79 -21.67 -27.53
CA PRO A 72 4.99 -22.45 -27.77
C PRO A 72 5.66 -21.87 -29.02
N ARG A 73 6.92 -21.41 -28.88
CA ARG A 73 7.77 -21.03 -30.01
C ARG A 73 7.86 -22.22 -30.97
N THR A 74 7.11 -22.21 -32.06
CA THR A 74 7.31 -23.09 -33.20
C THR A 74 8.61 -22.68 -33.87
N LYS A 75 9.51 -23.66 -34.05
CA LYS A 75 10.84 -23.52 -34.63
C LYS A 75 10.76 -23.27 -36.14
#